data_AF-A0A7K8NV81-F1
#
_entry.id   AF-A0A7K8NV81-F1
#
_cell.length_a   1.000
_cell.length_b   1.000
_cell.length_c   1.000
_cell.angle_alpha   90.00
_cell.angle_beta   90.00
_cell.angle_gamma   90.00
#
_symmetry.space_group_name_H-M   'P 1'
#
loop_
_entity.id
_entity.type
_entity.pdbx_description
1 polymer ?
#
loop_
_entity_poly.entity_id
_entity_poly.type
_entity_poly.pdbx_seq_one_letter_code
_entity_poly.pdbx_strand_id
1 'polypeptide(L)' 'HTEERPFRCELCGKRFKRSSNLQEHRRIHTGERPFHCACCDKSFKTPYELQRHTLTHCTEKPFKCADCGKD' A
#
# COMPACT_ATOMS: atom_id res chain seq x y z
N HIS A 1 -2.40 26.80 -8.95
CA HIS A 1 -2.57 25.51 -8.25
C HIS A 1 -3.91 25.51 -7.54
N THR A 2 -4.92 24.82 -8.09
CA THR A 2 -6.19 24.62 -7.38
C THR A 2 -5.99 23.56 -6.29
N GLU A 3 -6.14 23.98 -5.04
CA GLU A 3 -6.09 23.12 -3.83
C GLU A 3 -7.37 22.27 -3.69
N GLU A 4 -8.08 21.98 -4.78
CA GLU A 4 -9.36 21.29 -4.71
C GLU A 4 -9.17 19.85 -4.26
N ARG A 5 -9.91 19.49 -3.20
CA ARG A 5 -9.94 18.16 -2.60
C ARG A 5 -11.38 17.65 -2.66
N PRO A 6 -11.87 17.19 -3.81
CA PRO A 6 -13.28 16.84 -3.97
C PRO A 6 -13.66 15.59 -3.15
N PHE A 7 -12.72 14.70 -2.88
CA PHE A 7 -13.00 13.42 -2.21
C PHE A 7 -12.98 13.58 -0.69
N ARG A 8 -14.12 13.36 -0.02
CA ARG A 8 -14.26 13.46 1.45
C ARG A 8 -14.37 12.07 2.08
N CYS A 9 -13.68 11.86 3.19
CA CYS A 9 -13.90 10.71 4.06
C CYS A 9 -15.13 10.95 4.93
N GLU A 10 -16.10 10.04 4.87
CA GLU A 10 -17.33 10.16 5.66
C GLU A 10 -17.12 9.84 7.15
N LEU A 11 -16.09 9.08 7.49
CA LEU A 11 -15.80 8.68 8.87
C LEU A 11 -15.13 9.78 9.70
N CYS A 12 -14.32 10.64 9.08
CA CYS A 12 -13.57 11.69 9.80
C CYS A 12 -13.57 13.06 9.10
N GLY A 13 -14.25 13.21 7.97
CA GLY A 13 -14.35 14.46 7.23
C GLY A 13 -13.10 14.88 6.44
N LYS A 14 -11.97 14.17 6.53
CA LYS A 14 -10.74 14.50 5.79
C LYS A 14 -10.97 14.51 4.27
N ARG A 15 -10.36 15.48 3.58
CA ARG A 15 -10.50 15.65 2.13
C ARG A 15 -9.20 15.31 1.39
N PHE A 16 -9.33 14.70 0.22
CA PHE A 16 -8.25 14.21 -0.64
C PHE A 16 -8.40 14.73 -2.06
N LYS A 17 -7.27 14.91 -2.75
CA LYS A 17 -7.22 15.34 -4.17
C LYS A 17 -7.56 14.20 -5.14
N ARG A 18 -7.36 12.94 -4.72
CA ARG A 18 -7.59 11.73 -5.54
C ARG A 18 -8.44 10.72 -4.78
N SER A 19 -9.31 10.01 -5.49
CA SER A 19 -10.13 8.92 -4.93
C SER A 19 -9.28 7.78 -4.38
N SER A 20 -8.18 7.43 -5.06
CA SER A 20 -7.21 6.42 -4.61
C SER A 20 -6.68 6.73 -3.20
N ASN A 21 -6.36 8.00 -2.92
CA ASN A 21 -5.84 8.42 -1.62
C ASN A 21 -6.93 8.36 -0.55
N LEU A 22 -8.18 8.67 -0.90
CA LEU A 22 -9.31 8.48 0.00
C LEU A 22 -9.53 6.99 0.31
N GLN A 23 -9.47 6.12 -0.69
CA GLN A 23 -9.64 4.68 -0.50
C GLN A 23 -8.53 4.08 0.37
N GLU A 24 -7.27 4.44 0.11
CA GLU A 24 -6.16 4.07 0.98
C GLU A 24 -6.36 4.59 2.41
N HIS A 25 -6.77 5.85 2.56
CA HIS A 25 -7.08 6.44 3.85
C HIS A 25 -8.16 5.67 4.61
N ARG A 26 -9.20 5.15 3.94
CA ARG A 26 -10.26 4.38 4.62
C ARG A 26 -9.73 3.15 5.37
N ARG A 27 -8.62 2.57 4.91
CA ARG A 27 -7.94 1.45 5.59
C ARG A 27 -7.44 1.79 7.00
N ILE A 28 -7.26 3.07 7.32
CA ILE A 28 -6.90 3.47 8.69
C ILE A 28 -8.04 3.24 9.67
N HIS A 29 -9.28 3.36 9.20
CA HIS A 29 -10.47 3.21 10.03
C HIS A 29 -10.89 1.75 10.15
N THR A 30 -10.81 0.99 9.05
CA THR A 30 -11.15 -0.44 9.05
C THR A 30 -10.05 -1.31 9.64
N GLY A 31 -8.80 -0.82 9.71
CA GLY A 31 -7.65 -1.61 10.09
C GLY A 31 -7.20 -2.61 9.03
N GLU A 32 -7.82 -2.61 7.84
CA GLU A 32 -7.51 -3.51 6.74
C GLU A 32 -6.05 -3.37 6.29
N ARG A 33 -5.39 -4.51 6.14
CA ARG A 33 -3.99 -4.61 5.70
C ARG A 33 -3.87 -5.65 4.59
N PRO A 34 -4.26 -5.31 3.35
CA PRO A 34 -4.34 -6.28 2.26
C PRO A 34 -2.97 -6.69 1.71
N PHE A 35 -1.89 -6.02 2.11
CA PHE A 35 -0.55 -6.29 1.61
C PHE A 35 0.25 -7.10 2.61
N HIS A 36 0.43 -8.39 2.33
CA HIS A 36 1.15 -9.31 3.21
C HIS A 36 2.61 -9.43 2.78
N CYS A 37 3.52 -9.49 3.76
CA CYS A 37 4.92 -9.80 3.50
C CYS A 37 5.06 -11.30 3.21
N ALA A 38 5.83 -11.65 2.19
CA ALA A 38 6.06 -13.05 1.83
C ALA A 38 7.08 -13.74 2.76
N CYS A 39 7.94 -12.98 3.45
CA CYS A 39 8.99 -13.53 4.31
C CYS A 39 8.64 -13.52 5.80
N CYS A 40 7.49 -12.95 6.20
CA CYS A 40 7.03 -12.94 7.59
C CYS A 40 5.53 -12.59 7.65
N ASP A 41 4.87 -12.82 8.80
CA ASP A 41 3.43 -12.59 8.98
C ASP A 41 3.01 -11.11 9.10
N LYS A 42 3.88 -10.16 8.71
CA LYS A 42 3.57 -8.73 8.77
C LYS A 42 2.71 -8.30 7.59
N SER A 43 1.72 -7.46 7.88
CA SER A 43 0.77 -6.94 6.88
C SER A 43 0.72 -5.40 6.91
N PHE A 44 0.53 -4.79 5.74
CA PHE A 44 0.65 -3.34 5.52
C PHE A 44 -0.60 -2.75 4.85
N LYS A 45 -0.80 -1.43 5.02
CA LYS A 45 -1.96 -0.72 4.48
C LYS A 45 -1.75 -0.26 3.04
N THR A 46 -0.49 -0.11 2.65
CA THR A 46 -0.08 0.40 1.34
C THR A 46 1.00 -0.50 0.70
N PRO A 47 1.10 -0.53 -0.63
CA PRO A 47 2.15 -1.29 -1.32
C PRO A 47 3.53 -0.67 -1.07
N TYR A 48 3.62 0.66 -0.93
CA TYR A 48 4.87 1.36 -0.63
C TYR A 48 5.46 0.95 0.73
N GLU A 49 4.62 0.85 1.76
CA GLU A 49 5.04 0.37 3.08
C GLU A 49 5.55 -1.06 3.03
N LEU A 50 4.83 -1.96 2.34
CA LEU A 50 5.26 -3.34 2.13
C LEU A 50 6.61 -3.37 1.38
N GLN A 51 6.75 -2.64 0.28
CA GLN A 51 7.96 -2.63 -0.52
C GLN A 51 9.17 -2.18 0.32
N ARG A 52 9.03 -1.06 1.05
CA ARG A 52 10.09 -0.58 1.94
C ARG A 52 10.43 -1.60 3.02
N HIS A 53 9.42 -2.23 3.63
CA HIS A 53 9.64 -3.30 4.60
C HIS A 53 10.41 -4.48 3.99
N THR A 54 9.98 -4.97 2.82
CA THR A 54 10.64 -6.09 2.14
C THR A 54 12.10 -5.77 1.82
N LEU A 55 12.43 -4.57 1.34
CA LEU A 55 13.81 -4.19 1.03
C LEU A 55 14.76 -4.26 2.24
N THR A 56 14.23 -4.05 3.46
CA THR A 56 15.04 -4.06 4.69
C THR A 56 15.17 -5.43 5.35
N HIS A 57 14.29 -6.37 5.02
CA HIS A 57 14.14 -7.61 5.79
C HIS A 57 14.05 -8.86 4.90
N CYS A 58 13.33 -8.79 3.78
CA CYS A 58 13.45 -9.77 2.70
C CYS A 58 14.65 -9.38 1.83
N THR A 59 15.83 -9.92 2.12
CA THR A 59 16.97 -9.89 1.18
C THR A 59 16.66 -10.68 -0.11
N GLU A 60 15.51 -11.32 -0.21
CA GLU A 60 14.92 -11.73 -1.48
C GLU A 60 14.40 -10.50 -2.22
N LYS A 61 15.21 -9.97 -3.14
CA LYS A 61 14.80 -9.01 -4.17
C LYS A 61 13.36 -9.32 -4.63
N PRO A 62 12.43 -8.34 -4.60
CA PRO A 62 11.06 -8.53 -5.11
C PRO A 62 11.00 -8.88 -6.60
N PHE A 63 12.11 -8.72 -7.32
CA PHE A 63 12.25 -9.11 -8.71
C PHE A 63 12.82 -10.53 -8.82
N LYS A 64 12.02 -11.55 -8.48
CA LYS A 64 12.17 -12.83 -9.20
C LYS A 64 11.63 -12.58 -10.60
N CYS A 65 12.56 -12.35 -11.53
CA CYS A 65 12.28 -12.25 -12.96
C CYS A 65 11.41 -13.46 -13.35
N ALA A 66 10.30 -13.23 -14.05
CA ALA A 66 9.43 -14.30 -14.58
C ALA A 66 10.10 -15.15 -15.68
N ASP A 67 11.41 -14.95 -15.92
CA ASP A 67 12.19 -15.54 -17.00
C ASP A 67 13.28 -16.53 -16.53
N CYS A 68 13.41 -16.81 -15.23
CA CYS A 68 14.40 -17.79 -14.74
C CYS A 68 13.84 -19.23 -14.71
N GLY A 69 13.19 -19.63 -15.80
CA GLY A 69 12.54 -20.93 -15.94
C GLY A 69 12.59 -21.46 -17.36
N LYS A 70 13.74 -21.36 -18.04
CA LYS A 70 14.02 -22.15 -19.23
C LYS A 70 15.41 -22.75 -19.12
N ASP A 71 15.40 -24.06 -18.87
CA ASP A 71 16.41 -25.01 -19.34
C ASP A 71 16.68 -24.79 -20.84
#